data_AF-A0A7T0LMQ5-F1
#
_entry.id   AF-A0A7T0LMQ5-F1
#
_cell.length_a   1.000
_cell.length_b   1.000
_cell.length_c   1.000
_cell.angle_alpha   90.00
_cell.angle_beta   90.00
_cell.angle_gamma   90.00
#
_symmetry.space_group_name_H-M   'P 1'
#
loop_
_entity.id
_entity.type
_entity.pdbx_description
1 polymer ?
#
loop_
_entity_poly.entity_id
_entity_poly.type
_entity_poly.pdbx_seq_one_letter_code
_entity_poly.pdbx_strand_id
1 'polypeptide(L)'
;MWWHTAGVLSAMRTGRRPNPVSPMVDPVRRAFAADEVMLASCDAEMLVYRRGDATYNPSRGFFLAGGPVGLALTAAFFGGQAYLNNKRRKAAEADAVERWRHLADARLTVSTHGIYIGTGEGIMPVAFRDVQEVLLTGTGEVVMAAANSAGSARWKLRAQWAELILVLWSAQYMPEHPQVVGRTWLPQDWFLHAAAHGYEV
;
A
#
# COMPACT_ATOMS: atom_id res chain seq x y z
N MET A 1 -16.69 -4.34 -4.73
CA MET A 1 -15.43 -3.58 -4.71
C MET A 1 -14.43 -4.13 -5.70
N TRP A 2 -14.00 -5.38 -5.55
CA TRP A 2 -13.25 -6.16 -6.55
C TRP A 2 -13.77 -6.01 -8.00
N TRP A 3 -15.08 -5.97 -8.18
CA TRP A 3 -15.74 -5.79 -9.47
C TRP A 3 -15.31 -4.53 -10.24
N HIS A 4 -15.00 -3.46 -9.53
CA HIS A 4 -14.60 -2.19 -10.16
C HIS A 4 -13.15 -2.20 -10.64
N THR A 5 -12.31 -3.14 -10.17
CA THR A 5 -10.93 -3.26 -10.66
C THR A 5 -10.90 -3.71 -12.12
N ALA A 6 -11.93 -4.45 -12.59
CA ALA A 6 -12.04 -4.90 -13.97
C ALA A 6 -12.20 -3.73 -14.95
N GLY A 7 -13.06 -2.77 -14.61
CA GLY A 7 -13.27 -1.57 -15.43
C GLY A 7 -12.01 -0.70 -15.51
N VAL A 8 -11.29 -0.56 -14.40
CA VAL A 8 -10.00 0.17 -14.37
C VAL A 8 -8.95 -0.53 -15.23
N LEU A 9 -8.80 -1.85 -15.08
CA LEU A 9 -7.87 -2.65 -15.89
C LEU A 9 -8.16 -2.56 -17.38
N SER A 10 -9.43 -2.74 -17.76
CA SER A 10 -9.84 -2.68 -19.16
C SER A 10 -9.59 -1.29 -19.75
N ALA A 11 -9.89 -0.22 -18.99
CA ALA A 11 -9.57 1.14 -19.42
C ALA A 11 -8.06 1.33 -19.64
N MET A 12 -7.22 0.89 -18.69
CA MET A 12 -5.76 0.98 -18.82
C MET A 12 -5.21 0.21 -20.02
N ARG A 13 -5.66 -1.04 -20.23
CA ARG A 13 -5.23 -1.85 -21.37
C ARG A 13 -5.64 -1.26 -22.72
N THR A 14 -6.81 -0.63 -22.77
CA THR A 14 -7.32 0.02 -23.98
C THR A 14 -6.82 1.45 -24.16
N GLY A 15 -5.90 1.93 -23.30
CA GLY A 15 -5.37 3.30 -23.34
C GLY A 15 -6.41 4.38 -23.00
N ARG A 16 -7.55 3.98 -22.44
CA ARG A 16 -8.62 4.91 -22.02
C ARG A 16 -8.36 5.39 -20.60
N ARG A 17 -8.80 6.61 -20.33
CA ARG A 17 -8.77 7.17 -18.98
C ARG A 17 -9.75 6.40 -18.08
N PRO A 18 -9.29 5.74 -17.01
CA PRO A 18 -10.18 5.06 -16.06
C PRO A 18 -11.02 6.07 -15.26
N ASN A 19 -12.24 5.68 -14.93
CA ASN A 19 -13.11 6.45 -14.04
C ASN A 19 -12.81 6.12 -12.57
N PRO A 20 -12.98 7.07 -11.65
CA PRO A 20 -12.96 6.80 -10.22
C PRO A 20 -13.99 5.72 -9.85
N VAL A 21 -13.58 4.80 -8.98
CA VAL A 21 -14.38 3.67 -8.49
C VAL A 21 -14.92 3.90 -7.08
N SER A 22 -14.50 4.99 -6.42
CA SER A 22 -15.13 5.51 -5.21
C SER A 22 -15.12 7.04 -5.18
N PRO A 23 -16.00 7.68 -4.38
CA PRO A 23 -15.93 9.11 -4.13
C PRO A 23 -14.57 9.52 -3.56
N MET A 24 -14.08 10.67 -4.00
CA MET A 24 -12.85 11.28 -3.47
C MET A 24 -13.20 12.09 -2.23
N VAL A 25 -13.20 11.43 -1.07
CA VAL A 25 -13.55 12.07 0.21
C VAL A 25 -12.47 13.06 0.66
N ASP A 26 -11.19 12.70 0.49
CA ASP A 26 -10.04 13.56 0.82
C ASP A 26 -9.17 13.77 -0.44
N PRO A 27 -9.40 14.85 -1.21
CA PRO A 27 -8.71 15.05 -2.47
C PRO A 27 -7.22 15.36 -2.24
N VAL A 28 -6.36 14.56 -2.88
CA VAL A 28 -4.91 14.73 -2.82
C VAL A 28 -4.40 15.35 -4.12
N ARG A 29 -3.40 16.24 -4.04
CA ARG A 29 -2.73 16.79 -5.22
C ARG A 29 -1.93 15.70 -5.93
N ARG A 30 -2.05 15.61 -7.25
CA ARG A 30 -1.20 14.80 -8.13
C ARG A 30 0.28 15.11 -7.90
N ALA A 31 1.07 14.07 -7.64
CA ALA A 31 2.50 14.17 -7.35
C ALA A 31 3.36 13.42 -8.38
N PHE A 32 2.79 12.49 -9.14
CA PHE A 32 3.58 11.60 -10.00
C PHE A 32 3.62 12.08 -11.45
N ALA A 33 2.48 12.44 -12.02
CA ALA A 33 2.38 12.87 -13.41
C ALA A 33 1.16 13.78 -13.66
N ALA A 34 1.16 14.50 -14.78
CA ALA A 34 0.08 15.42 -15.13
C ALA A 34 -1.21 14.67 -15.51
N ASP A 35 -1.10 13.51 -16.13
CA ASP A 35 -2.17 12.61 -16.57
C ASP A 35 -2.63 11.64 -15.47
N GLU A 36 -2.07 11.74 -14.28
CA GLU A 36 -2.45 10.94 -13.13
C GLU A 36 -3.94 11.06 -12.80
N VAL A 37 -4.57 9.92 -12.52
CA VAL A 37 -6.00 9.85 -12.16
C VAL A 37 -6.16 9.21 -10.80
N MET A 38 -6.84 9.90 -9.90
CA MET A 38 -7.26 9.34 -8.61
C MET A 38 -8.43 8.40 -8.84
N LEU A 39 -8.31 7.16 -8.38
CA LEU A 39 -9.26 6.08 -8.67
C LEU A 39 -10.12 5.74 -7.46
N ALA A 40 -9.53 5.66 -6.28
CA ALA A 40 -10.28 5.34 -5.08
C ALA A 40 -9.69 6.04 -3.85
N SER A 41 -10.55 6.31 -2.88
CA SER A 41 -10.18 6.76 -1.54
C SER A 41 -10.89 5.92 -0.47
N CYS A 42 -10.20 5.56 0.61
CA CYS A 42 -10.77 4.84 1.76
C CYS A 42 -9.94 5.03 3.05
N ASP A 43 -10.53 4.75 4.21
CA ASP A 43 -9.75 4.53 5.44
C ASP A 43 -8.84 3.30 5.27
N ALA A 44 -7.70 3.34 5.96
CA ALA A 44 -6.70 2.29 5.93
C ALA A 44 -5.96 2.19 7.27
N GLU A 45 -5.45 1.00 7.59
CA GLU A 45 -4.47 0.81 8.66
C GLU A 45 -3.11 0.50 8.06
N MET A 46 -2.06 1.14 8.58
CA MET A 46 -0.68 0.82 8.23
C MET A 46 -0.07 -0.06 9.31
N LEU A 47 0.53 -1.17 8.91
CA LEU A 47 1.22 -2.11 9.78
C LEU A 47 2.66 -2.31 9.32
N VAL A 48 3.55 -2.55 10.27
CA VAL A 48 4.97 -2.75 10.03
C VAL A 48 5.44 -4.06 10.65
N TYR A 49 6.39 -4.71 9.99
CA TYR A 49 6.89 -6.00 10.43
C TYR A 49 7.93 -5.82 11.53
N ARG A 50 7.74 -6.43 12.70
CA ARG A 50 8.76 -6.49 13.78
C ARG A 50 9.30 -7.91 13.91
N ARG A 51 10.63 -8.04 14.01
CA ARG A 51 11.34 -9.33 14.14
C ARG A 51 12.18 -9.37 15.42
N GLY A 52 11.59 -9.77 16.55
CA GLY A 52 12.30 -9.89 17.83
C GLY A 52 12.99 -8.58 18.27
N ASP A 53 14.09 -8.67 19.01
CA ASP A 53 14.91 -7.52 19.49
C ASP A 53 15.40 -6.59 18.37
N ALA A 54 15.30 -7.02 17.11
CA ALA A 54 15.54 -6.21 15.93
C ALA A 54 14.20 -5.80 15.28
N THR A 55 13.76 -4.57 15.53
CA THR A 55 12.75 -3.95 14.66
C THR A 55 13.33 -3.96 13.24
N TYR A 56 12.62 -4.50 12.23
CA TYR A 56 13.01 -4.28 10.83
C TYR A 56 13.06 -2.77 10.68
N ASN A 57 14.27 -2.27 10.50
CA ASN A 57 14.54 -0.86 10.56
C ASN A 57 14.37 -0.35 9.13
N PRO A 58 13.21 0.23 8.75
CA PRO A 58 13.16 0.90 7.46
C PRO A 58 14.32 1.89 7.45
N SER A 59 15.10 1.90 6.39
CA SER A 59 16.18 2.88 6.27
C SER A 59 15.57 4.25 6.50
N ARG A 60 16.10 5.01 7.48
CA ARG A 60 15.58 6.33 7.88
C ARG A 60 15.21 7.16 6.65
N GLY A 61 16.01 7.12 5.59
CA GLY A 61 15.77 7.89 4.39
C GLY A 61 14.48 7.57 3.60
N PHE A 62 14.00 6.32 3.55
CA PHE A 62 12.84 5.98 2.70
C PHE A 62 11.61 6.79 3.08
N PHE A 63 11.31 6.87 4.37
CA PHE A 63 10.23 7.71 4.88
C PHE A 63 10.62 9.20 4.76
N LEU A 64 11.85 9.61 5.11
CA LEU A 64 12.32 11.00 5.06
C LEU A 64 12.26 11.67 3.66
N ALA A 65 12.34 10.91 2.57
CA ALA A 65 12.30 11.45 1.20
C ALA A 65 10.90 11.96 0.78
N GLY A 66 9.85 11.67 1.55
CA GLY A 66 8.49 12.17 1.31
C GLY A 66 8.22 13.60 1.82
N GLY A 67 9.22 14.31 2.35
CA GLY A 67 9.06 15.64 2.97
C GLY A 67 8.84 15.56 4.49
N PRO A 68 8.30 16.62 5.15
CA PRO A 68 8.16 16.71 6.61
C PRO A 68 7.43 15.52 7.27
N VAL A 69 6.53 14.87 6.53
CA VAL A 69 5.76 13.69 6.93
C VAL A 69 6.65 12.46 7.11
N GLY A 70 7.70 12.37 6.30
CA GLY A 70 8.72 11.34 6.39
C GLY A 70 9.48 11.34 7.70
N LEU A 71 9.74 12.54 8.22
CA LEU A 71 10.39 12.76 9.52
C LEU A 71 9.50 12.33 10.67
N ALA A 72 8.19 12.56 10.57
CA ALA A 72 7.23 12.28 11.64
C ALA A 72 6.88 10.79 11.73
N LEU A 73 6.70 10.11 10.59
CA LEU A 73 6.66 8.64 10.55
C LEU A 73 7.97 8.07 11.12
N THR A 74 9.13 8.57 10.68
CA THR A 74 10.43 8.21 11.25
C THR A 74 10.48 8.49 12.77
N ALA A 75 9.87 9.56 13.27
CA ALA A 75 9.80 9.85 14.70
C ALA A 75 8.87 8.87 15.44
N ALA A 76 7.76 8.43 14.85
CA ALA A 76 6.94 7.34 15.39
C ALA A 76 7.69 5.98 15.35
N PHE A 77 8.55 5.77 14.33
CA PHE A 77 9.41 4.59 14.19
C PHE A 77 10.61 4.57 15.14
N PHE A 78 11.22 5.73 15.44
CA PHE A 78 12.51 5.85 16.16
C PHE A 78 12.45 6.63 17.49
N GLY A 79 11.37 7.37 17.75
CA GLY A 79 11.16 8.16 18.95
C GLY A 79 10.58 7.33 20.09
N GLY A 80 11.40 6.47 20.69
CA GLY A 80 10.95 5.67 21.85
C GLY A 80 11.98 4.72 22.47
N GLN A 81 13.28 4.98 22.32
CA GLN A 81 14.34 4.18 22.98
C GLN A 81 15.33 5.07 23.75
N ALA A 82 14.79 5.92 24.63
CA ALA A 82 15.54 6.40 25.77
C ALA A 82 14.57 6.45 26.96
N TYR A 83 14.94 5.79 28.05
CA TYR A 83 14.21 5.68 29.30
C TYR A 83 13.05 4.65 29.34
N LEU A 84 13.35 3.42 29.78
CA LEU A 84 12.85 2.88 31.05
C LEU A 84 13.35 1.44 31.29
N ASN A 85 14.02 1.28 32.44
CA ASN A 85 14.83 0.17 32.93
C ASN A 85 14.13 -1.21 33.11
N ASN A 86 14.93 -2.25 32.84
CA ASN A 86 15.01 -3.60 33.45
C ASN A 86 13.78 -4.52 33.61
N LYS A 87 12.54 -4.03 33.61
CA LYS A 87 11.34 -4.89 33.77
C LYS A 87 10.87 -5.52 32.44
N ARG A 88 11.37 -5.01 31.30
CA ARG A 88 11.00 -5.46 29.94
C ARG A 88 11.75 -6.69 29.45
N ARG A 89 12.82 -7.15 30.11
CA ARG A 89 13.59 -8.31 29.60
C ARG A 89 12.78 -9.61 29.58
N LYS A 90 11.83 -9.80 30.51
CA LYS A 90 10.86 -10.92 30.48
C LYS A 90 9.67 -10.70 29.54
N ALA A 91 9.36 -9.46 29.17
CA ALA A 91 8.33 -9.14 28.17
C ALA A 91 8.88 -9.21 26.74
N ALA A 92 10.17 -8.91 26.56
CA ALA A 92 10.90 -8.99 25.29
C ALA A 92 11.02 -10.43 24.77
N GLU A 93 11.15 -11.42 25.66
CA GLU A 93 11.13 -12.84 25.29
C GLU A 93 9.73 -13.32 24.84
N ALA A 94 8.65 -12.72 25.37
CA ALA A 94 7.27 -13.04 24.96
C ALA A 94 6.82 -12.26 23.71
N ASP A 95 7.41 -11.10 23.44
CA ASP A 95 7.20 -10.30 22.22
C ASP A 95 8.15 -10.66 21.07
N ALA A 96 9.02 -11.66 21.26
CA ALA A 96 9.89 -12.27 20.25
C ALA A 96 9.13 -13.13 19.22
N VAL A 97 7.83 -12.89 19.05
CA VAL A 97 7.02 -13.49 17.99
C VAL A 97 6.99 -12.53 16.82
N GLU A 98 7.47 -12.99 15.68
CA GLU A 98 7.38 -12.30 14.39
C GLU A 98 5.92 -11.88 14.12
N ARG A 99 5.63 -10.57 14.20
CA ARG A 99 4.24 -10.05 14.08
C ARG A 99 4.20 -8.73 13.34
N TRP A 100 3.19 -8.59 12.48
CA TRP A 100 2.73 -7.30 11.96
C TRP A 100 2.13 -6.49 13.11
N ARG A 101 2.67 -5.30 13.36
CA ARG A 101 2.19 -4.39 14.40
C ARG A 101 1.59 -3.16 13.75
N HIS A 102 0.46 -2.72 14.28
CA HIS A 102 -0.14 -1.44 13.90
C HIS A 102 0.86 -0.30 14.10
N LEU A 103 0.92 0.59 13.11
CA LEU A 103 1.74 1.78 13.11
C LEU A 103 0.87 3.03 13.21
N ALA A 104 -0.12 3.14 12.32
CA ALA A 104 -0.96 4.32 12.20
C ALA A 104 -2.28 3.99 11.51
N ASP A 105 -3.32 4.71 11.88
CA ASP A 105 -4.52 4.86 11.08
C ASP A 105 -4.24 5.88 9.97
N ALA A 106 -4.71 5.59 8.77
CA ALA A 106 -4.40 6.34 7.57
C ALA A 106 -5.62 6.49 6.66
N ARG A 107 -5.56 7.48 5.77
CA ARG A 107 -6.40 7.60 4.58
C ARG A 107 -5.57 7.13 3.38
N LEU A 108 -6.07 6.16 2.65
CA LEU A 108 -5.47 5.71 1.40
C LEU A 108 -6.18 6.37 0.23
N THR A 109 -5.41 6.96 -0.69
CA THR A 109 -5.88 7.28 -2.05
C THR A 109 -5.06 6.51 -3.06
N VAL A 110 -5.73 5.76 -3.94
CA VAL A 110 -5.12 4.97 -5.01
C VAL A 110 -5.26 5.75 -6.31
N SER A 111 -4.16 5.90 -7.04
CA SER A 111 -4.11 6.54 -8.36
C SER A 111 -3.60 5.56 -9.43
N THR A 112 -3.65 5.96 -10.69
CA THR A 112 -3.05 5.19 -11.80
C THR A 112 -1.53 5.03 -11.67
N HIS A 113 -0.84 5.93 -10.97
CA HIS A 113 0.64 5.99 -10.91
C HIS A 113 1.23 5.56 -9.58
N GLY A 114 0.41 5.38 -8.55
CA GLY A 114 0.87 5.10 -7.19
C GLY A 114 -0.23 5.28 -6.16
N ILE A 115 0.17 5.30 -4.90
CA ILE A 115 -0.72 5.50 -3.75
C ILE A 115 -0.30 6.72 -2.93
N TYR A 116 -1.27 7.28 -2.21
CA TYR A 116 -1.08 8.34 -1.23
C TYR A 116 -1.59 7.83 0.11
N ILE A 117 -0.72 7.89 1.11
CA ILE A 117 -1.04 7.46 2.47
C ILE A 117 -1.06 8.72 3.32
N GLY A 118 -2.25 9.21 3.62
CA GLY A 118 -2.49 10.32 4.54
C GLY A 118 -2.53 9.82 5.97
N THR A 119 -1.68 10.31 6.86
CA THR A 119 -1.79 10.14 8.30
C THR A 119 -2.14 11.49 8.93
N GLY A 120 -2.37 11.53 10.25
CA GLY A 120 -2.54 12.80 10.98
C GLY A 120 -1.37 13.78 10.83
N GLU A 121 -0.21 13.32 10.34
CA GLU A 121 1.00 14.10 10.15
C GLU A 121 1.16 14.66 8.73
N GLY A 122 0.39 14.15 7.77
CA GLY A 122 0.38 14.60 6.38
C GLY A 122 0.28 13.45 5.38
N ILE A 123 0.58 13.73 4.11
CA ILE A 123 0.36 12.78 3.01
C ILE A 123 1.69 12.30 2.42
N MET A 124 1.89 10.98 2.42
CA MET A 124 3.05 10.31 1.84
C MET A 124 2.69 9.70 0.47
N PRO A 125 3.24 10.23 -0.64
CA PRO A 125 3.11 9.61 -1.95
C PRO A 125 4.11 8.44 -2.11
N VAL A 126 3.64 7.32 -2.65
CA VAL A 126 4.45 6.16 -3.05
C VAL A 126 4.17 5.84 -4.52
N ALA A 127 5.15 6.10 -5.40
CA ALA A 127 5.02 5.82 -6.82
C ALA A 127 5.15 4.31 -7.09
N PHE A 128 4.34 3.77 -8.00
CA PHE A 128 4.42 2.35 -8.34
C PHE A 128 5.76 1.93 -8.95
N ARG A 129 6.45 2.83 -9.64
CA ARG A 129 7.81 2.59 -10.15
C ARG A 129 8.85 2.31 -9.07
N ASP A 130 8.62 2.79 -7.84
CA ASP A 130 9.53 2.61 -6.71
C ASP A 130 9.19 1.33 -5.91
N VAL A 131 8.03 0.73 -6.19
CA VAL A 131 7.53 -0.48 -5.52
C VAL A 131 8.20 -1.72 -6.13
N GLN A 132 8.79 -2.53 -5.27
CA GLN A 132 9.52 -3.77 -5.59
C GLN A 132 8.69 -5.03 -5.28
N GLU A 133 7.73 -4.94 -4.37
CA GLU A 133 6.87 -6.06 -3.96
C GLU A 133 5.44 -5.56 -3.75
N VAL A 134 4.47 -6.31 -4.26
CA VAL A 134 3.05 -6.20 -3.90
C VAL A 134 2.49 -7.60 -3.70
N LEU A 135 2.01 -7.92 -2.50
CA LEU A 135 1.46 -9.23 -2.18
C LEU A 135 0.18 -9.09 -1.38
N LEU A 136 -0.92 -9.64 -1.87
CA LEU A 136 -2.15 -9.74 -1.10
C LEU A 136 -2.02 -10.87 -0.08
N THR A 137 -2.26 -10.58 1.19
CA THR A 137 -2.23 -11.58 2.28
C THR A 137 -3.63 -11.98 2.76
N GLY A 138 -4.65 -11.31 2.25
CA GLY A 138 -6.06 -11.53 2.56
C GLY A 138 -6.92 -10.46 1.88
N THR A 139 -8.23 -10.61 1.98
CA THR A 139 -9.19 -9.59 1.53
C THR A 139 -8.88 -8.23 2.17
N GLY A 140 -8.67 -7.21 1.34
CA GLY A 140 -8.35 -5.87 1.81
C GLY A 140 -6.99 -5.76 2.50
N GLU A 141 -6.10 -6.75 2.40
CA GLU A 141 -4.76 -6.69 2.98
C GLU A 141 -3.67 -6.83 1.91
N VAL A 142 -2.79 -5.83 1.81
CA VAL A 142 -1.64 -5.85 0.89
C VAL A 142 -0.34 -5.58 1.64
N VAL A 143 0.65 -6.43 1.44
CA VAL A 143 2.05 -6.18 1.79
C VAL A 143 2.70 -5.49 0.61
N MET A 144 3.43 -4.42 0.89
CA MET A 144 4.19 -3.67 -0.11
C MET A 144 5.62 -3.49 0.36
N ALA A 145 6.57 -3.59 -0.57
CA ALA A 145 7.93 -3.12 -0.36
C ALA A 145 8.28 -2.13 -1.46
N ALA A 146 8.90 -1.01 -1.08
CA ALA A 146 9.36 -0.02 -2.02
C ALA A 146 10.75 0.46 -1.64
N ALA A 147 11.48 0.93 -2.65
CA ALA A 147 12.80 1.49 -2.51
C ALA A 147 12.94 2.77 -3.34
N ASN A 148 13.54 3.80 -2.76
CA ASN A 148 13.88 5.05 -3.41
C ASN A 148 15.34 5.41 -3.12
N SER A 149 15.79 6.58 -3.58
CA SER A 149 17.17 7.07 -3.37
C SER A 149 17.57 7.23 -1.90
N ALA A 150 16.59 7.24 -0.99
CA ALA A 150 16.80 7.38 0.44
C ALA A 150 16.66 6.05 1.21
N GLY A 151 16.30 4.97 0.52
CA GLY A 151 16.43 3.59 0.97
C GLY A 151 15.18 2.75 0.74
N SER A 152 14.91 1.75 1.55
CA SER A 152 13.78 0.81 1.37
C SER A 152 12.93 0.65 2.62
N ALA A 153 11.63 0.42 2.43
CA ALA A 153 10.72 -0.01 3.48
C ALA A 153 9.77 -1.10 2.99
N ARG A 154 9.32 -1.94 3.93
CA ARG A 154 8.29 -2.95 3.74
C ARG A 154 7.21 -2.77 4.80
N TRP A 155 5.97 -2.68 4.36
CA TRP A 155 4.81 -2.46 5.23
C TRP A 155 3.61 -3.27 4.73
N LYS A 156 2.57 -3.35 5.56
CA LYS A 156 1.27 -3.88 5.20
C LYS A 156 0.24 -2.77 5.30
N LEU A 157 -0.69 -2.71 4.36
CA LEU A 157 -1.88 -1.89 4.42
C LEU A 157 -3.10 -2.80 4.55
N ARG A 158 -4.00 -2.43 5.46
CA ARG A 158 -5.38 -2.94 5.47
C ARG A 158 -6.26 -1.84 4.93
N ALA A 159 -6.81 -2.03 3.74
CA ALA A 159 -7.58 -1.04 3.04
C ALA A 159 -8.56 -1.70 2.09
N GLN A 160 -9.70 -1.04 1.91
CA GLN A 160 -10.79 -1.48 1.05
C GLN A 160 -10.38 -1.73 -0.41
N TRP A 161 -9.34 -1.03 -0.88
CA TRP A 161 -8.85 -1.06 -2.27
C TRP A 161 -7.47 -1.72 -2.41
N ALA A 162 -7.11 -2.63 -1.50
CA ALA A 162 -5.85 -3.36 -1.54
C ALA A 162 -5.65 -4.13 -2.86
N GLU A 163 -6.70 -4.77 -3.37
CA GLU A 163 -6.66 -5.53 -4.62
C GLU A 163 -6.46 -4.62 -5.84
N LEU A 164 -6.98 -3.39 -5.79
CA LEU A 164 -6.76 -2.41 -6.85
C LEU A 164 -5.27 -2.04 -6.95
N ILE A 165 -4.56 -1.96 -5.82
CA ILE A 165 -3.10 -1.72 -5.79
C ILE A 165 -2.36 -2.85 -6.51
N LEU A 166 -2.65 -4.11 -6.15
CA LEU A 166 -2.03 -5.27 -6.81
C LEU A 166 -2.23 -5.20 -8.31
N VAL A 167 -3.48 -5.03 -8.73
CA VAL A 167 -3.91 -4.98 -10.12
C VAL A 167 -3.18 -3.91 -10.93
N LEU A 168 -3.15 -2.68 -10.41
CA LEU A 168 -2.54 -1.54 -11.09
C LEU A 168 -1.03 -1.70 -11.21
N TRP A 169 -0.38 -2.17 -10.14
CA TRP A 169 1.06 -2.37 -10.12
C TRP A 169 1.47 -3.55 -11.01
N SER A 170 0.80 -4.69 -10.91
CA SER A 170 1.11 -5.88 -11.71
C SER A 170 0.92 -5.60 -13.20
N ALA A 171 -0.14 -4.90 -13.59
CA ALA A 171 -0.39 -4.60 -15.00
C ALA A 171 0.71 -3.75 -15.64
N GLN A 172 1.42 -2.95 -14.84
CA GLN A 172 2.47 -2.04 -15.31
C GLN A 172 3.88 -2.64 -15.19
N TYR A 173 4.17 -3.35 -14.10
CA TYR A 173 5.54 -3.73 -13.73
C TYR A 173 5.77 -5.24 -13.65
N MET A 174 4.72 -6.06 -13.50
CA MET A 174 4.85 -7.52 -13.43
C MET A 174 3.58 -8.23 -13.94
N PRO A 175 3.32 -8.26 -15.26
CA PRO A 175 2.11 -8.88 -15.82
C PRO A 175 1.93 -10.36 -15.44
N GLU A 176 3.04 -11.07 -15.27
CA GLU A 176 3.16 -12.47 -14.84
C GLU A 176 3.10 -12.65 -13.32
N HIS A 177 2.65 -11.65 -12.56
CA HIS A 177 2.59 -11.72 -11.10
C HIS A 177 1.87 -13.00 -10.63
N PRO A 178 2.46 -13.82 -9.73
CA PRO A 178 1.94 -15.15 -9.41
C PRO A 178 0.49 -15.16 -8.91
N GLN A 179 0.09 -14.15 -8.11
CA GLN A 179 -1.30 -14.06 -7.66
C GLN A 179 -2.24 -13.71 -8.82
N VAL A 180 -1.81 -12.87 -9.76
CA VAL A 180 -2.62 -12.45 -10.92
C VAL A 180 -2.82 -13.60 -11.88
N VAL A 181 -1.74 -14.27 -12.29
CA VAL A 181 -1.79 -15.43 -13.18
C VAL A 181 -2.50 -16.61 -12.51
N GLY A 182 -2.18 -16.88 -11.24
CA GLY A 182 -2.77 -17.97 -10.46
C GLY A 182 -4.21 -17.70 -10.01
N ARG A 183 -4.74 -16.49 -10.22
CA ARG A 183 -6.10 -16.07 -9.84
C ARG A 183 -6.41 -16.31 -8.35
N THR A 184 -5.40 -16.33 -7.50
CA THR A 184 -5.52 -16.73 -6.09
C THR A 184 -6.12 -15.63 -5.19
N TRP A 185 -6.30 -14.42 -5.73
CA TRP A 185 -6.87 -13.25 -5.05
C TRP A 185 -8.24 -12.83 -5.58
N LEU A 186 -8.70 -13.43 -6.69
CA LEU A 186 -9.98 -13.10 -7.31
C LEU A 186 -11.07 -14.00 -6.74
N PRO A 187 -12.25 -13.45 -6.37
CA PRO A 187 -13.45 -14.26 -6.24
C PRO A 187 -13.68 -15.05 -7.54
N GLN A 188 -14.10 -16.31 -7.47
CA GLN A 188 -14.24 -17.18 -8.66
C GLN A 188 -15.06 -16.52 -9.78
N ASP A 189 -16.07 -15.73 -9.43
CA ASP A 189 -16.99 -15.10 -10.38
C ASP A 189 -16.48 -13.78 -10.98
N TRP A 190 -15.26 -13.34 -10.65
CA TRP A 190 -14.69 -12.06 -11.10
C TRP A 190 -14.71 -11.89 -12.64
N PHE A 191 -14.27 -12.92 -13.35
CA PHE A 191 -14.24 -12.91 -14.82
C PHE A 191 -15.66 -12.95 -15.43
N LEU A 192 -16.60 -13.65 -14.79
CA LEU A 192 -17.99 -13.69 -15.25
C LEU A 192 -18.64 -12.31 -15.16
N HIS A 193 -18.39 -11.59 -14.07
CA HIS A 193 -18.86 -10.22 -13.94
C HIS A 193 -18.18 -9.28 -14.93
N ALA A 194 -16.87 -9.41 -15.12
CA ALA A 194 -16.14 -8.59 -16.09
C ALA A 194 -16.72 -8.75 -17.50
N ALA A 195 -16.94 -10.01 -17.93
CA ALA A 195 -17.60 -10.33 -19.18
C ALA A 195 -19.03 -9.79 -19.26
N ALA A 196 -19.82 -9.92 -18.19
CA ALA A 196 -21.20 -9.42 -18.13
C ALA A 196 -21.28 -7.88 -18.24
N HIS A 197 -20.22 -7.16 -17.88
CA HIS A 197 -20.14 -5.70 -17.97
C HIS A 197 -19.31 -5.22 -19.18
N GLY A 198 -18.91 -6.13 -20.07
CA GLY A 198 -18.15 -5.79 -21.28
C GLY A 198 -16.72 -5.31 -21.03
N TYR A 199 -16.11 -5.70 -19.90
CA TYR A 199 -14.71 -5.38 -19.61
C TYR A 199 -13.77 -6.42 -20.24
N GLU A 200 -12.88 -5.97 -21.11
CA GLU A 200 -11.79 -6.78 -21.66
C GLU A 200 -10.62 -6.82 -20.65
N VAL A 201 -10.55 -7.90 -19.86
CA VAL A 201 -9.56 -8.14 -18.78
C VAL A 201 -8.84 -9.46 -18.91
#